data_AF-L0DNC5-F1
#
_entry.id   AF-L0DNC5-F1
#
_cell.length_a   1.000
_cell.length_b   1.000
_cell.length_c   1.000
_cell.angle_alpha   90.00
_cell.angle_beta   90.00
_cell.angle_gamma   90.00
#
_symmetry.space_group_name_H-M   'P 1'
#
loop_
_entity.id
_entity.type
_entity.pdbx_description
1 polymer ?
#
loop_
_entity_poly.entity_id
_entity_poly.type
_entity_poly.pdbx_seq_one_letter_code
_entity_poly.pdbx_strand_id
1 'polypeptide(L)'
;MNRYFDDGQHLHGSHKSCRLHCRAWALLWNFTPWHPTTTRKNQGWRCPAERLNQHRYSECWLQNLLISDSMGGYRSTHPKSVTVRKTRS
;
A
#
# COMPACT_ATOMS: atom_id res chain seq x y z
N MET A 1 -13.00 7.88 -7.74
CA MET A 1 -11.99 6.81 -7.81
C MET A 1 -12.51 5.45 -8.30
N ASN A 2 -13.81 5.19 -8.44
CA ASN A 2 -14.31 3.86 -8.83
C ASN A 2 -14.11 3.55 -10.34
N ARG A 3 -14.52 4.50 -11.21
CA ARG A 3 -14.48 4.33 -12.67
C ARG A 3 -13.09 4.09 -13.28
N TYR A 4 -12.01 4.56 -12.66
CA TYR A 4 -10.65 4.32 -13.17
C TYR A 4 -10.27 2.83 -13.18
N PHE A 5 -10.83 2.04 -12.25
CA PHE A 5 -10.57 0.61 -12.17
C PHE A 5 -11.53 -0.21 -13.05
N ASP A 6 -12.76 0.25 -13.20
CA ASP A 6 -13.76 -0.35 -14.10
C ASP A 6 -13.42 -0.12 -15.58
N ASP A 7 -12.94 1.09 -15.91
CA ASP A 7 -12.57 1.51 -17.28
C ASP A 7 -11.16 1.04 -17.68
N GLY A 8 -10.40 0.48 -16.73
CA GLY A 8 -9.03 -0.01 -16.91
C GLY A 8 -8.94 -1.33 -17.68
N GLN A 9 -9.36 -1.34 -18.95
CA GLN A 9 -9.17 -2.46 -19.89
C GLN A 9 -7.68 -2.83 -20.11
N HIS A 10 -6.74 -2.02 -19.60
CA HIS A 10 -5.29 -2.29 -19.58
C HIS A 10 -4.81 -3.05 -18.34
N LEU A 11 -5.63 -3.18 -17.31
CA LEU A 11 -5.38 -4.08 -16.19
C LEU A 11 -6.01 -5.43 -16.52
N HIS A 12 -5.32 -6.27 -17.30
CA HIS A 12 -5.69 -7.68 -17.53
C HIS A 12 -5.70 -8.54 -16.23
N GLY A 13 -5.63 -7.92 -15.05
CA GLY A 13 -5.43 -8.57 -13.78
C GLY A 13 -6.66 -8.42 -12.90
N SER A 14 -7.13 -9.56 -12.38
CA SER A 14 -8.16 -9.73 -11.34
C SER A 14 -8.29 -8.59 -10.31
N HIS A 15 -9.42 -8.55 -9.58
CA HIS A 15 -9.63 -7.65 -8.42
C HIS A 15 -8.42 -7.56 -7.46
N LYS A 16 -7.65 -8.65 -7.31
CA LYS A 16 -6.41 -8.69 -6.53
C LYS A 16 -5.34 -7.74 -7.08
N SER A 17 -5.11 -7.74 -8.39
CA SER A 17 -4.15 -6.87 -9.06
C SER A 17 -4.55 -5.40 -8.96
N CYS A 18 -5.85 -5.10 -9.12
CA CYS A 18 -6.40 -3.77 -8.89
C CYS A 18 -6.13 -3.28 -7.46
N ARG A 19 -6.44 -4.09 -6.43
CA ARG A 19 -6.17 -3.74 -5.02
C ARG A 19 -4.69 -3.48 -4.74
N LEU A 20 -3.80 -4.29 -5.32
CA LEU A 20 -2.35 -4.09 -5.21
C LEU A 20 -1.91 -2.79 -5.89
N HIS A 21 -2.47 -2.45 -7.04
CA HIS A 21 -2.20 -1.21 -7.74
C HIS A 21 -2.65 0.02 -6.92
N CYS A 22 -3.87 0.01 -6.37
CA CYS A 22 -4.35 1.07 -5.47
C CYS A 22 -3.41 1.27 -4.28
N ARG A 23 -3.01 0.15 -3.67
CA ARG A 23 -2.11 0.15 -2.51
C ARG A 23 -0.75 0.73 -2.87
N ALA A 24 -0.16 0.31 -3.99
CA ALA A 24 1.12 0.83 -4.47
C ALA A 24 1.06 2.35 -4.68
N TRP A 25 0.00 2.85 -5.32
CA TRP A 25 -0.22 4.29 -5.49
C TRP A 25 -0.36 5.04 -4.17
N ALA A 26 -1.11 4.47 -3.22
CA ALA A 26 -1.27 5.07 -1.89
C ALA A 26 0.07 5.14 -1.14
N LEU A 27 0.90 4.10 -1.23
CA LEU A 27 2.23 4.09 -0.62
C LEU A 27 3.14 5.13 -1.24
N LEU A 28 3.20 5.21 -2.57
CA LEU A 28 3.98 6.23 -3.26
C LEU A 28 3.54 7.63 -2.81
N TRP A 29 2.25 7.94 -2.91
CA TRP A 29 1.73 9.24 -2.54
C TRP A 29 2.06 9.64 -1.08
N ASN A 30 2.04 8.68 -0.15
CA ASN A 30 2.27 8.95 1.26
C ASN A 30 3.75 9.06 1.67
N PHE A 31 4.65 8.36 0.98
CA PHE A 31 6.06 8.27 1.37
C PHE A 31 7.02 8.99 0.43
N THR A 32 6.60 9.39 -0.76
CA THR A 32 7.43 10.22 -1.64
C THR A 32 7.74 11.56 -0.97
N PRO A 33 8.99 12.02 -1.01
CA PRO A 33 9.37 13.27 -0.39
C PRO A 33 8.74 14.44 -1.14
N TRP A 34 8.24 15.41 -0.39
CA TRP A 34 7.83 16.69 -0.91
C TRP A 34 9.03 17.52 -1.37
N HIS A 35 8.75 18.47 -2.26
CA HIS A 35 9.70 19.51 -2.61
C HIS A 35 10.17 20.28 -1.35
N PRO A 36 11.46 20.68 -1.24
CA PRO A 36 12.00 21.34 -0.04
C PRO A 36 11.20 22.56 0.45
N THR A 37 10.64 23.34 -0.48
CA THR A 37 9.77 24.48 -0.17
C THR A 37 8.50 24.05 0.58
N THR A 38 7.89 22.94 0.16
CA THR A 38 6.69 22.37 0.79
C THR A 38 7.04 21.78 2.15
N THR A 39 8.17 21.10 2.28
CA THR A 39 8.70 20.59 3.56
C THR A 39 8.88 21.73 4.57
N ARG A 40 9.49 22.85 4.16
CA ARG A 40 9.65 24.03 5.02
C ARG A 40 8.32 24.64 5.48
N LYS A 41 7.31 24.67 4.59
CA LYS A 41 5.94 25.12 4.93
C LYS A 41 5.22 24.16 5.88
N ASN A 42 5.59 22.87 5.88
CA ASN A 42 5.00 21.83 6.71
C ASN A 42 5.88 21.49 7.92
N GLN A 43 6.48 22.48 8.57
CA GLN A 43 7.21 22.31 9.84
C GLN A 43 8.37 21.30 9.76
N GLY A 44 8.95 21.08 8.57
CA GLY A 44 10.04 20.13 8.38
C GLY A 44 9.62 18.69 8.13
N TRP A 45 8.32 18.39 8.10
CA TRP A 45 7.81 17.09 7.68
C TRP A 45 8.02 16.88 6.19
N ARG A 46 8.63 15.75 5.82
CA ARG A 46 9.10 15.50 4.45
C ARG A 46 8.06 14.85 3.55
N CYS A 47 7.03 14.23 4.11
CA CYS A 47 5.99 13.57 3.34
C CYS A 47 4.65 13.56 4.10
N PRO A 48 3.52 13.22 3.44
CA PRO A 48 2.22 13.14 4.09
C PRO A 48 2.18 12.18 5.27
N ALA A 49 2.81 11.00 5.17
CA ALA A 49 2.83 10.01 6.24
C ALA A 49 3.54 10.51 7.50
N GLU A 50 4.70 11.15 7.35
CA GLU A 50 5.43 11.75 8.46
C GLU A 50 4.58 12.81 9.17
N ARG A 51 3.93 13.68 8.39
CA ARG A 51 3.08 14.75 8.93
C ARG A 51 1.83 14.19 9.63
N LEU A 52 1.21 13.15 9.09
CA LEU A 52 0.01 12.57 9.69
C LEU A 52 0.33 11.81 10.98
N ASN A 53 1.42 11.04 10.99
CA ASN A 53 1.82 10.22 12.14
C ASN A 53 2.64 11.00 13.17
N GLN A 54 3.10 12.22 12.83
CA GLN A 54 4.02 13.02 13.64
C GLN A 54 5.29 12.24 14.03
N HIS A 55 5.72 11.33 13.15
CA HIS A 55 6.83 10.42 13.40
C HIS A 55 7.61 10.13 12.13
N ARG A 56 8.93 10.02 12.25
CA ARG A 56 9.84 9.63 11.16
C ARG A 56 10.55 8.33 11.55
N TYR A 57 10.34 7.29 10.74
CA TYR A 57 10.93 5.97 10.98
C TYR A 57 12.42 5.91 10.56
N SER A 58 12.76 6.44 9.38
CA SER A 58 14.12 6.54 8.84
C SER A 58 14.27 7.84 8.05
N GLU A 59 15.51 8.33 7.94
CA GLU A 59 15.87 9.48 7.10
C GLU A 59 15.75 9.18 5.59
N CYS A 60 15.85 7.90 5.21
CA CYS A 60 15.67 7.46 3.84
C CYS A 60 14.20 7.18 3.53
N TRP A 61 13.59 8.01 2.68
CA TRP A 61 12.17 7.89 2.33
C TRP A 61 11.82 6.54 1.68
N LEU A 62 12.71 5.98 0.87
CA LEU A 62 12.50 4.68 0.22
C LEU A 62 12.45 3.55 1.24
N GLN A 63 13.26 3.63 2.31
CA GLN A 63 13.23 2.65 3.39
C GLN A 63 11.90 2.69 4.13
N ASN A 64 11.34 3.88 4.39
CA ASN A 64 10.02 4.04 5.01
C ASN A 64 8.91 3.42 4.14
N LEU A 65 9.02 3.57 2.82
CA LEU A 65 8.11 2.93 1.86
C LEU A 65 8.20 1.40 1.92
N LEU A 66 9.41 0.83 1.87
CA LEU A 66 9.62 -0.63 1.88
C LEU A 66 9.14 -1.26 3.20
N ILE A 67 9.41 -0.62 4.33
CA ILE A 67 8.90 -1.06 5.64
C ILE A 67 7.37 -1.09 5.63
N SER A 68 6.73 -0.04 5.13
CA SER A 68 5.27 0.06 5.08
C SER A 68 4.64 -0.92 4.09
N ASP A 69 5.28 -1.16 2.94
CA ASP A 69 4.80 -2.12 1.95
C ASP A 69 4.88 -3.56 2.46
N SER A 70 5.91 -3.89 3.24
CA SER A 70 6.14 -5.24 3.76
C SER A 70 5.01 -5.78 4.67
N MET A 71 4.09 -4.92 5.15
CA MET A 71 3.11 -5.26 6.20
C MET A 71 3.74 -5.90 7.45
N GLY A 72 5.01 -5.61 7.75
CA GLY A 72 5.75 -6.29 8.82
C GLY A 72 5.92 -7.80 8.60
N GLY A 73 5.88 -8.26 7.34
CA GLY A 73 5.97 -9.68 6.99
C GLY A 73 4.64 -10.44 7.08
N TYR A 74 3.51 -9.75 7.30
CA TYR A 74 2.20 -10.39 7.34
C TYR A 74 1.84 -11.00 5.98
N ARG A 75 1.87 -12.33 5.89
CA ARG A 75 1.35 -13.08 4.74
C ARG A 75 -0.02 -13.60 5.14
N SER A 76 -1.04 -13.31 4.34
CA SER A 76 -2.34 -13.95 4.49
C SER A 76 -2.16 -15.46 4.26
N THR A 77 -2.14 -16.22 5.35
CA THR A 77 -2.27 -17.67 5.29
C THR A 77 -3.61 -17.93 4.61
N HIS A 78 -3.58 -18.47 3.38
CA HIS A 78 -4.82 -18.93 2.77
C HIS A 78 -5.43 -19.94 3.74
N PRO A 79 -6.70 -19.78 4.17
CA PRO A 79 -7.36 -20.81 4.95
C PRO A 79 -7.31 -22.08 4.09
N LYS A 80 -6.67 -23.13 4.59
CA LYS A 80 -6.65 -24.43 3.92
C LYS A 80 -8.11 -24.78 3.65
N SER A 81 -8.47 -24.95 2.38
CA SER A 81 -9.78 -25.48 2.01
C SER A 81 -9.95 -26.81 2.73
N VAL A 82 -10.83 -26.84 3.73
CA VAL A 82 -11.23 -28.07 4.39
C VAL A 82 -11.99 -28.86 3.34
N THR A 83 -11.31 -29.81 2.70
CA THR A 83 -11.94 -30.79 1.82
C THR A 83 -12.83 -31.66 2.68
N VAL A 84 -14.11 -31.29 2.79
CA VAL A 84 -15.15 -32.14 3.39
C VAL A 84 -15.31 -33.33 2.45
N ARG A 85 -14.67 -34.46 2.80
CA ARG A 85 -14.92 -35.74 2.14
C ARG A 85 -16.37 -36.13 2.44
N LYS A 86 -17.24 -36.02 1.44
CA LYS A 86 -18.60 -36.52 1.48
C LYS A 86 -18.54 -38.05 1.60
N THR A 87 -18.71 -38.59 2.79
CA THR A 87 -18.99 -40.01 3.00
C THR A 87 -20.36 -40.29 2.38
N ARG A 88 -20.38 -41.04 1.28
CA ARG A 88 -21.62 -41.61 0.72
C ARG A 88 -22.01 -42.81 1.59
N SER A 89 -23.24 -42.74 2.09
CA SER A 89 -24.01 -43.84 2.70
C SER A 89 -24.33 -44.92 1.68
#